data_AF-A0A351FGB4-F1
#
_entry.id   AF-A0A351FGB4-F1
#
_cell.length_a   1.000
_cell.length_b   1.000
_cell.length_c   1.000
_cell.angle_alpha   90.00
_cell.angle_beta   90.00
_cell.angle_gamma   90.00
#
_symmetry.space_group_name_H-M   'P 1'
#
loop_
_entity.id
_entity.type
_entity.pdbx_description
1 polymer ?
#
loop_
_entity_poly.entity_id
_entity_poly.type
_entity_poly.pdbx_seq_one_letter_code
_entity_poly.pdbx_strand_id
1 'polypeptide(L)' 'MFEPKSFEYVLDVATGVATITLNRPERLNALTFEAYDELRRAFRVLSDEEDARVVV' A
#
# COMPACT_ATOMS: atom_id res chain seq x y z
N MET A 1 0.90 -10.37 -7.82
CA MET A 1 1.69 -9.12 -7.72
C MET A 1 0.69 -7.96 -7.75
N PHE A 2 0.50 -7.31 -6.60
CA PHE A 2 -0.42 -6.18 -6.46
C PHE A 2 0.30 -4.90 -6.89
N GLU A 3 -0.26 -4.17 -7.86
CA GLU A 3 0.35 -2.95 -8.41
C GLU A 3 -0.65 -1.79 -8.26
N PRO A 4 -0.53 -0.97 -7.21
CA PRO A 4 -1.43 0.14 -6.97
C PRO A 4 -1.17 1.30 -7.92
N LYS A 5 -2.21 2.05 -8.25
CA LYS A 5 -2.15 3.23 -9.12
C LYS A 5 -2.10 4.54 -8.34
N SER A 6 -2.64 4.57 -7.13
CA SER A 6 -2.88 5.80 -6.38
C SER A 6 -1.79 6.14 -5.36
N PHE A 7 -0.89 5.21 -5.08
CA PHE A 7 0.19 5.28 -4.09
C PHE A 7 1.36 4.39 -4.50
N GLU A 8 2.52 4.64 -3.91
CA GLU A 8 3.69 3.79 -4.11
C GLU A 8 3.67 2.63 -3.12
N TYR A 9 4.22 1.49 -3.53
CA TYR A 9 4.25 0.28 -2.74
C TYR A 9 5.58 -0.44 -2.90
N VAL A 10 6.17 -0.83 -1.76
CA VAL A 10 7.40 -1.62 -1.69
C VAL A 10 7.25 -2.68 -0.62
N LEU A 11 7.57 -3.94 -0.96
CA LEU A 11 7.71 -5.02 0.02
C LEU A 11 9.19 -5.38 0.15
N ASP A 12 9.75 -5.21 1.34
CA ASP A 12 11.04 -5.78 1.70
C ASP A 12 10.83 -7.18 2.25
N VAL A 13 11.08 -8.20 1.43
CA VAL A 13 10.95 -9.62 1.79
C VAL A 13 11.95 -10.07 2.86
N ALA A 14 13.08 -9.39 3.04
CA ALA A 14 14.05 -9.76 4.06
C ALA A 14 13.58 -9.35 5.47
N THR A 15 12.88 -8.22 5.58
CA THR A 15 12.33 -7.73 6.85
C THR A 15 10.84 -8.07 7.03
N GLY A 16 10.14 -8.36 5.93
CA GLY A 16 8.70 -8.55 5.86
C GLY A 16 7.90 -7.25 5.98
N VAL A 17 8.50 -6.10 5.69
CA VAL A 17 7.85 -4.80 5.81
C VAL A 17 7.30 -4.36 4.45
N ALA A 18 5.98 -4.22 4.38
CA ALA A 18 5.26 -3.58 3.28
C ALA A 18 5.11 -2.08 3.58
N THR A 19 5.69 -1.23 2.75
CA THR A 19 5.59 0.23 2.88
C THR A 19 4.64 0.77 1.83
N ILE A 20 3.63 1.55 2.26
CA ILE A 20 2.69 2.24 1.39
C ILE A 20 2.92 3.75 1.51
N THR A 21 3.38 4.38 0.43
CA THR A 21 3.66 5.82 0.43
C THR A 21 2.58 6.57 -0.35
N LEU A 22 1.81 7.40 0.36
CA LEU A 22 0.97 8.41 -0.27
C LEU A 22 1.88 9.55 -0.76
N ASN A 23 2.25 9.54 -2.04
CA ASN A 23 3.20 10.48 -2.63
C ASN A 23 2.50 11.49 -3.56
N ARG A 24 1.51 12.21 -3.02
CA ARG A 24 0.80 13.32 -3.71
C ARG A 24 0.80 14.58 -2.83
N PRO A 25 1.98 15.10 -2.47
CA PRO A 25 2.12 16.23 -1.54
C PRO A 25 1.40 17.50 -2.03
N GLU A 26 1.32 17.71 -3.35
CA GLU A 26 0.61 18.82 -3.98
C GLU A 26 -0.90 18.80 -3.73
N ARG A 27 -1.44 17.65 -3.32
CA ARG A 27 -2.83 17.45 -2.89
C ARG A 27 -2.94 17.14 -1.41
N LEU A 28 -1.90 17.44 -0.62
CA LEU A 28 -1.82 17.11 0.80
C LEU A 28 -2.08 15.62 1.09
N ASN A 29 -1.70 14.74 0.16
CA ASN A 29 -1.97 13.31 0.23
C ASN A 29 -3.47 12.96 0.41
N ALA A 30 -4.35 13.78 -0.17
CA ALA A 30 -5.79 13.54 -0.12
C ALA A 30 -6.16 12.15 -0.64
N LEU A 31 -6.89 11.42 0.20
CA LEU A 31 -7.48 10.13 -0.12
C LEU A 31 -8.76 10.33 -0.91
N THR A 32 -8.68 10.16 -2.23
CA THR A 32 -9.87 10.05 -3.09
C THR A 32 -10.60 8.74 -2.79
N PHE A 33 -11.87 8.64 -3.18
CA PHE A 33 -12.63 7.39 -3.03
C PHE A 33 -11.96 6.20 -3.71
N GLU A 34 -11.37 6.42 -4.89
CA GLU A 34 -10.60 5.40 -5.62
C GLU A 34 -9.36 4.94 -4.83
N ALA A 35 -8.56 5.89 -4.32
CA ALA A 35 -7.37 5.59 -3.54
C ALA A 35 -7.71 4.84 -2.24
N TYR A 36 -8.84 5.20 -1.61
CA TYR A 36 -9.31 4.53 -0.41
C TYR A 36 -9.75 3.08 -0.68
N ASP A 37 -10.51 2.84 -1.76
CA ASP A 37 -10.94 1.50 -2.15
C ASP A 37 -9.74 0.63 -2.57
N GLU A 38 -8.76 1.22 -3.25
CA GLU A 38 -7.49 0.57 -3.57
C GLU A 38 -6.67 0.22 -2.33
N LEU A 39 -6.57 1.14 -1.36
CA LEU A 39 -5.87 0.90 -0.10
C LEU A 39 -6.53 -0.23 0.70
N ARG A 40 -7.87 -0.27 0.74
CA ARG A 40 -8.62 -1.37 1.36
C ARG A 40 -8.32 -2.71 0.69
N ARG A 41 -8.26 -2.75 -0.64
CA ARG A 41 -7.86 -3.96 -1.38
C ARG A 41 -6.43 -4.36 -1.06
N ALA A 42 -5.50 -3.41 -0.99
CA ALA A 42 -4.10 -3.64 -0.66
C ALA A 42 -3.96 -4.36 0.68
N PHE A 43 -4.59 -3.83 1.74
CA PHE A 43 -4.52 -4.45 3.07
C PHE A 43 -5.08 -5.87 3.10
N ARG A 44 -6.10 -6.16 2.30
CA ARG A 44 -6.68 -7.51 2.21
C ARG A 44 -5.79 -8.48 1.45
N VAL A 45 -5.07 -8.02 0.44
CA VAL A 45 -4.08 -8.85 -0.25
C VAL A 45 -2.89 -9.11 0.68
N LEU A 46 -2.40 -8.08 1.35
CA LEU A 46 -1.26 -8.17 2.26
C LEU A 46 -1.54 -9.04 3.50
N SER A 47 -2.80 -9.17 3.93
CA SER A 47 -3.14 -10.07 5.04
C SER A 47 -2.97 -11.55 4.70
N ASP A 48 -3.05 -11.89 3.41
CA ASP A 48 -2.91 -13.27 2.92
C ASP A 48 -1.50 -13.55 2.35
N GLU A 49 -0.61 -12.55 2.35
CA GLU A 49 0.75 -12.64 1.81
C GLU A 49 1.74 -13.06 2.91
N GLU A 50 2.32 -14.25 2.80
CA GLU A 50 3.17 -14.83 3.86
C GLU A 50 4.46 -14.04 4.10
N ASP A 51 4.96 -13.37 3.06
CA ASP A 51 6.16 -12.54 3.13
C ASP A 51 5.89 -11.18 3.83
N ALA A 52 4.64 -10.72 3.89
CA ALA A 52 4.27 -9.44 4.50
C ALA A 52 3.87 -9.63 5.98
N ARG A 53 4.68 -9.08 6.88
CA ARG A 53 4.48 -9.19 8.34
C ARG A 53 3.98 -7.90 8.98
N VAL A 54 4.35 -6.75 8.41
CA VAL A 54 4.01 -5.41 8.91
C VAL A 54 3.69 -4.51 7.73
N VAL A 55 2.71 -3.64 7.89
CA VAL A 55 2.42 -2.56 6.94
C VAL A 55 2.69 -1.21 7.59
N VAL A 56 3.38 -0.31 6.88
CA VAL A 56 3.70 1.06 7.28
C VAL A 56 3.12 2.05 6.28
#